data_AF-A0A438JQ17-F1
#
_entry.id   AF-A0A438JQ17-F1
#
_cell.length_a   1.000
_cell.length_b   1.000
_cell.length_c   1.000
_cell.angle_alpha   90.00
_cell.angle_beta   90.00
_cell.angle_gamma   90.00
#
_symmetry.space_group_name_H-M   'P 1'
#
loop_
_entity.id
_entity.type
_entity.pdbx_description
1 polymer ?
#
loop_
_entity_poly.entity_id
_entity_poly.type
_entity_poly.pdbx_seq_one_letter_code
_entity_poly.pdbx_strand_id
1 'polypeptide(L)'
;MSPNATNWGNGMSSAYLGMTGKRISTSADALYVGLGTHYVPSGNLSSLKEALLTTSFSEDPHQDIRELLVKYSHDPESEAQLKLLLPQIVSTFSADKSVNEIIEELKKHQLSTDAIVSEWAKEALLGVRAVLVDKDQKPKWNPSSLEEVDLNEVEAVFEPLSQGTEELRV
;
A
#
# COMPACT_ATOMS: atom_id res chain seq x y z
N MET A 1 6.50 -18.04 17.66
CA MET A 1 5.63 -18.13 16.46
C MET A 1 4.48 -17.17 16.67
N SER A 2 4.53 -15.99 16.06
CA SER A 2 3.44 -15.02 16.17
C SER A 2 2.22 -15.52 15.38
N PRO A 3 0.99 -15.47 15.92
CA PRO A 3 -0.20 -16.11 15.32
C PRO A 3 -0.70 -15.46 14.03
N ASN A 4 -0.13 -14.32 13.62
CA ASN A 4 -0.60 -13.50 12.50
C ASN A 4 0.21 -13.70 11.21
N ALA A 5 0.94 -14.80 11.05
CA ALA A 5 1.55 -15.18 9.78
C ALA A 5 0.45 -15.66 8.79
N THR A 6 -0.44 -14.76 8.39
CA THR A 6 -1.42 -14.97 7.33
C THR A 6 -0.68 -15.14 6.00
N ASN A 7 -0.38 -16.39 5.65
CA ASN A 7 -0.35 -16.94 4.29
C ASN A 7 0.26 -16.10 3.15
N TRP A 8 1.31 -15.34 3.45
CA TRP A 8 1.94 -14.43 2.49
C TRP A 8 3.31 -14.88 2.02
N GLY A 9 3.31 -16.07 1.43
CA GLY A 9 4.33 -16.58 0.51
C GLY A 9 3.85 -16.65 -0.94
N ASN A 10 2.63 -16.20 -1.25
CA ASN A 10 2.11 -16.22 -2.61
C ASN A 10 2.52 -14.91 -3.30
N GLY A 11 3.42 -14.94 -4.28
CA GLY A 11 4.03 -13.78 -4.96
C GLY A 11 3.07 -12.74 -5.60
N MET A 12 1.76 -12.85 -5.40
CA MET A 12 0.72 -11.96 -5.89
C MET A 12 0.74 -10.58 -5.20
N SER A 13 0.98 -10.51 -3.88
CA SER A 13 1.12 -9.21 -3.18
C SER A 13 2.37 -8.45 -3.63
N SER A 14 3.48 -9.16 -3.88
CA SER A 14 4.68 -8.57 -4.48
C SER A 14 4.47 -8.15 -5.92
N ALA A 15 3.69 -8.90 -6.69
CA ALA A 15 3.33 -8.55 -8.07
C ALA A 15 2.50 -7.25 -8.09
N TYR A 16 1.49 -7.14 -7.21
CA TYR A 16 0.72 -5.91 -7.03
C TYR A 16 1.60 -4.72 -6.66
N LEU A 17 2.41 -4.82 -5.60
CA LEU A 17 3.28 -3.72 -5.15
C LEU A 17 4.31 -3.34 -6.22
N GLY A 18 4.89 -4.33 -6.91
CA GLY A 18 5.88 -4.12 -7.95
C GLY A 18 5.30 -3.49 -9.23
N MET A 19 4.10 -3.89 -9.63
CA MET A 19 3.47 -3.36 -10.85
C MET A 19 2.74 -2.03 -10.64
N THR A 20 2.20 -1.79 -9.44
CA THR A 20 1.51 -0.52 -9.15
C THR A 20 2.42 0.55 -8.57
N GLY A 21 3.56 0.17 -7.98
CA GLY A 21 4.41 1.09 -7.23
C GLY A 21 3.72 1.70 -6.00
N LYS A 22 2.64 1.07 -5.49
CA LYS A 22 1.89 1.57 -4.33
C LYS A 22 2.82 1.73 -3.14
N ARG A 23 2.84 2.94 -2.56
CA ARG A 23 3.59 3.22 -1.34
C ARG A 23 2.87 2.60 -0.15
N ILE A 24 3.64 1.95 0.70
CA ILE A 24 3.15 1.43 1.98
C ILE A 24 3.36 2.54 3.00
N SER A 25 2.27 3.18 3.39
CA SER A 25 2.29 4.40 4.19
C SER A 25 2.05 4.16 5.69
N THR A 26 1.57 2.98 6.08
CA THR A 26 1.26 2.66 7.48
C THR A 26 2.13 1.53 8.00
N SER A 27 2.47 1.57 9.29
CA SER A 27 3.18 0.49 9.97
C SER A 27 2.36 -0.80 9.99
N ALA A 28 1.03 -0.68 10.11
CA ALA A 28 0.10 -1.79 10.00
C ALA A 28 0.21 -2.48 8.64
N ASP A 29 0.17 -1.73 7.54
CA ASP A 29 0.32 -2.29 6.20
C ASP A 29 1.72 -2.88 6.00
N ALA A 30 2.79 -2.26 6.51
CA ALA A 30 4.17 -2.76 6.38
C ALA A 30 4.40 -4.08 7.13
N LEU A 31 3.86 -4.19 8.35
CA LEU A 31 3.86 -5.44 9.11
C LEU A 31 2.99 -6.49 8.44
N TYR A 32 1.81 -6.07 8.00
CA TYR A 32 0.87 -6.93 7.30
C TYR A 32 1.60 -7.51 6.08
N VAL A 33 2.03 -6.72 5.10
CA VAL A 33 2.67 -7.24 3.87
C VAL A 33 4.03 -7.93 4.07
N GLY A 34 4.51 -8.07 5.31
CA GLY A 34 5.74 -8.78 5.66
C GLY A 34 7.03 -8.01 5.34
N LEU A 35 6.94 -6.70 5.06
CA LEU A 35 8.13 -5.86 4.91
C LEU A 35 8.76 -5.51 6.26
N GLY A 36 7.95 -5.47 7.31
CA GLY A 36 8.40 -5.28 8.69
C GLY A 36 8.21 -6.54 9.52
N THR A 37 9.13 -6.78 10.45
CA THR A 37 8.96 -7.84 11.47
C THR A 37 8.42 -7.31 12.79
N HIS A 38 8.72 -6.05 13.10
CA HIS A 38 8.41 -5.38 14.37
C HIS A 38 8.07 -3.91 14.09
N TYR A 39 7.11 -3.36 14.85
CA TYR A 39 6.81 -1.94 14.84
C TYR A 39 7.28 -1.31 16.16
N VAL A 40 8.11 -0.28 16.06
CA VAL A 40 8.60 0.47 17.22
C VAL A 40 8.12 1.92 17.06
N PRO A 41 7.30 2.44 17.99
CA PRO A 41 6.90 3.84 17.98
C PRO A 41 8.12 4.77 18.00
N SER A 42 8.05 5.88 17.25
CA SER A 42 9.17 6.81 17.11
C SER A 42 9.67 7.37 18.44
N GLY A 43 8.77 7.58 19.40
CA GLY A 43 9.10 8.00 20.77
C GLY A 43 10.01 7.03 21.53
N ASN A 44 9.96 5.74 21.18
CA ASN A 44 10.76 4.69 21.83
C ASN A 44 12.09 4.42 21.11
N LEU A 45 12.31 5.02 19.93
CA LEU A 45 13.47 4.73 19.10
C LEU A 45 14.78 5.13 19.78
N SER A 46 14.80 6.27 20.49
CA SER A 46 15.96 6.70 21.28
C SER A 46 16.29 5.69 22.38
N SER A 47 15.27 5.22 23.11
CA SER A 47 15.46 4.22 24.18
C SER A 47 15.93 2.87 23.63
N LEU A 48 15.40 2.44 22.48
CA LEU A 48 15.86 1.23 21.79
C LEU A 48 17.33 1.37 21.37
N LYS A 49 17.72 2.52 20.82
CA LYS A 49 19.11 2.77 20.41
C LYS A 49 20.06 2.72 21.60
N GLU A 50 19.73 3.37 22.72
CA GLU A 50 20.55 3.30 23.94
C GLU A 50 20.64 1.87 24.47
N ALA A 51 19.54 1.13 24.43
CA ALA A 51 19.53 -0.26 24.85
C ALA A 51 20.42 -1.14 23.95
N LEU A 52 20.41 -0.94 22.63
CA LEU A 52 21.30 -1.64 21.69
C LEU A 52 22.78 -1.32 21.95
N LEU A 53 23.11 -0.09 22.34
CA LEU A 53 24.49 0.34 22.61
C LEU A 53 25.03 -0.16 23.95
N THR A 54 24.15 -0.35 24.93
CA THR A 54 24.51 -0.76 26.30
C THR A 54 24.42 -2.26 26.53
N THR A 55 23.77 -3.00 25.64
CA THR A 55 23.61 -4.45 25.77
C THR A 55 24.93 -5.19 25.54
N SER A 56 25.29 -6.07 26.46
CA SER A 56 26.34 -7.07 26.26
C SER A 56 25.73 -8.30 25.59
N PHE A 57 26.00 -8.48 24.30
CA PHE A 57 25.50 -9.63 23.54
C PHE A 57 26.12 -10.96 24.03
N SER A 58 25.30 -12.00 24.04
CA SER A 58 25.65 -13.37 24.40
C SER A 58 26.30 -14.12 23.23
N GLU A 59 26.39 -15.45 23.33
CA GLU A 59 26.84 -16.30 22.22
C GLU A 59 25.85 -16.31 21.03
N ASP A 60 24.58 -15.92 21.24
CA ASP A 60 23.59 -15.71 20.16
C ASP A 60 23.04 -14.27 20.15
N PRO A 61 23.76 -13.33 19.51
CA PRO A 61 23.32 -11.94 19.39
C PRO A 61 22.00 -11.77 18.64
N HIS A 62 21.61 -12.72 17.77
CA HIS A 62 20.35 -12.61 17.03
C HIS A 62 19.15 -12.80 17.95
N GLN A 63 19.26 -13.72 18.91
CA GLN A 63 18.22 -13.93 19.90
C GLN A 63 18.13 -12.75 20.86
N ASP A 64 19.27 -12.22 21.31
CA ASP A 64 19.31 -11.04 22.19
C ASP A 64 18.66 -9.81 21.53
N ILE A 65 18.96 -9.56 20.24
CA ILE A 65 18.34 -8.46 19.47
C ILE A 65 16.83 -8.70 19.34
N ARG A 66 16.37 -9.93 19.11
CA ARG A 66 14.95 -10.23 19.03
C ARG A 66 14.23 -9.93 20.34
N GLU A 67 14.78 -10.34 21.47
CA GLU A 67 14.21 -10.05 22.79
C GLU A 67 14.15 -8.56 23.07
N LEU A 68 15.21 -7.84 22.69
CA LEU A 68 15.26 -6.40 22.79
C LEU A 68 14.19 -5.74 21.92
N LEU A 69 14.07 -6.14 20.65
CA LEU A 69 13.05 -5.61 19.75
C LEU A 69 11.65 -5.88 20.28
N VAL A 70 11.36 -7.09 20.75
CA VAL A 70 10.06 -7.44 21.36
C VAL A 70 9.73 -6.52 22.54
N LYS A 71 10.71 -6.18 23.39
CA LYS A 71 10.52 -5.28 24.53
C LYS A 71 10.08 -3.87 24.14
N TYR A 72 10.58 -3.34 23.03
CA TYR A 72 10.26 -1.98 22.56
C TYR A 72 9.18 -1.94 21.48
N SER A 73 8.81 -3.10 20.94
CA SER A 73 7.78 -3.22 19.92
C SER A 73 6.40 -3.01 20.50
N HIS A 74 5.53 -2.42 19.68
CA HIS A 74 4.12 -2.24 19.98
C HIS A 74 3.29 -2.72 18.79
N ASP A 75 2.04 -3.06 19.05
CA ASP A 75 1.08 -3.26 17.96
C ASP A 75 0.77 -1.89 17.32
N PRO A 76 0.65 -1.81 15.98
CA PRO A 76 0.27 -0.59 15.31
C PRO A 76 -1.14 -0.16 15.73
N GLU A 77 -1.34 1.14 15.89
CA GLU A 77 -2.61 1.71 16.35
C GLU A 77 -3.74 1.59 15.32
N SER A 78 -3.40 1.43 14.03
CA SER A 78 -4.35 1.30 12.94
C SER A 78 -4.43 -0.14 12.40
N GLU A 79 -5.59 -0.51 11.86
CA GLU A 79 -5.71 -1.73 11.07
C GLU A 79 -5.08 -1.54 9.68
N ALA A 80 -4.53 -2.62 9.12
CA ALA A 80 -3.99 -2.62 7.77
C ALA A 80 -5.12 -2.51 6.74
N GLN A 81 -5.20 -1.40 6.03
CA GLN A 81 -6.23 -1.16 5.01
C GLN A 81 -6.10 -2.14 3.84
N LEU A 82 -4.88 -2.60 3.55
CA LEU A 82 -4.62 -3.63 2.55
C LEU A 82 -5.32 -4.96 2.86
N LYS A 83 -5.72 -5.21 4.12
CA LYS A 83 -6.45 -6.42 4.49
C LYS A 83 -7.82 -6.50 3.83
N LEU A 84 -8.51 -5.35 3.70
CA LEU A 84 -9.83 -5.27 3.08
C LEU A 84 -9.77 -5.55 1.58
N LEU A 85 -8.68 -5.12 0.95
CA LEU A 85 -8.46 -5.25 -0.49
C LEU A 85 -7.81 -6.57 -0.89
N LEU A 86 -7.35 -7.37 0.08
CA LEU A 86 -6.62 -8.61 -0.17
C LEU A 86 -7.32 -9.56 -1.15
N PRO A 87 -8.62 -9.87 -0.98
CA PRO A 87 -9.26 -10.83 -1.88
C PRO A 87 -9.26 -10.34 -3.33
N GLN A 88 -9.43 -9.03 -3.52
CA GLN A 88 -9.41 -8.39 -4.84
C GLN A 88 -8.00 -8.34 -5.43
N ILE A 89 -6.99 -8.00 -4.61
CA ILE A 89 -5.59 -7.97 -5.04
C ILE A 89 -5.15 -9.37 -5.46
N VAL A 90 -5.37 -10.38 -4.62
CA VAL A 90 -4.95 -11.76 -4.89
C VAL A 90 -5.68 -12.29 -6.13
N SER A 91 -6.97 -12.01 -6.28
CA SER A 91 -7.71 -12.44 -7.48
C SER A 91 -7.22 -11.74 -8.74
N THR A 92 -6.99 -10.42 -8.69
CA THR A 92 -6.63 -9.62 -9.86
C THR A 92 -5.19 -9.87 -10.31
N PHE A 93 -4.26 -9.97 -9.37
CA PHE A 93 -2.82 -10.07 -9.62
C PHE A 93 -2.27 -11.50 -9.51
N SER A 94 -3.12 -12.49 -9.84
CA SER A 94 -2.72 -13.89 -9.87
C SER A 94 -1.64 -14.16 -10.92
N ALA A 95 -0.77 -15.13 -10.63
CA ALA A 95 0.38 -15.45 -11.48
C ALA A 95 0.02 -16.05 -12.85
N ASP A 96 -1.22 -16.51 -13.02
CA ASP A 96 -1.78 -17.03 -14.28
C ASP A 96 -2.27 -15.93 -15.23
N LYS A 97 -2.37 -14.67 -14.77
CA LYS A 97 -2.90 -13.55 -15.56
C LYS A 97 -1.80 -12.73 -16.20
N SER A 98 -2.00 -12.38 -17.47
CA SER A 98 -1.19 -11.40 -18.19
C SER A 98 -1.50 -9.97 -17.74
N VAL A 99 -0.58 -9.03 -18.02
CA VAL A 99 -0.79 -7.60 -17.72
C VAL A 99 -2.05 -7.04 -18.39
N ASN A 100 -2.39 -7.50 -19.60
CA ASN A 100 -3.61 -7.07 -20.28
C ASN A 100 -4.88 -7.55 -19.57
N GLU A 101 -4.89 -8.80 -19.09
CA GLU A 101 -6.01 -9.35 -18.32
C GLU A 101 -6.18 -8.61 -16.98
N ILE A 102 -5.06 -8.32 -16.30
CA ILE A 102 -5.04 -7.49 -15.09
C ILE A 102 -5.67 -6.11 -15.36
N ILE A 103 -5.28 -5.44 -16.45
CA ILE A 103 -5.83 -4.13 -16.81
C ILE A 103 -7.35 -4.20 -17.05
N GLU A 104 -7.82 -5.22 -17.77
CA GLU A 104 -9.26 -5.38 -18.04
C GLU A 104 -10.06 -5.69 -16.77
N GLU A 105 -9.50 -6.45 -15.83
CA GLU A 105 -10.13 -6.67 -14.53
C GLU A 105 -10.14 -5.42 -13.66
N LEU A 106 -9.05 -4.65 -13.62
CA LEU A 106 -9.01 -3.38 -12.92
C LEU A 106 -10.07 -2.41 -13.47
N LYS A 107 -10.24 -2.33 -14.81
CA LYS A 107 -11.31 -1.53 -15.43
C LYS A 107 -12.70 -1.98 -14.99
N LYS A 108 -12.94 -3.29 -14.86
CA LYS A 108 -14.21 -3.80 -14.32
C LYS A 108 -14.40 -3.40 -12.86
N HIS A 109 -13.36 -3.49 -12.04
CA HIS A 109 -13.40 -3.09 -10.63
C HIS A 109 -13.63 -1.59 -10.45
N GLN A 110 -13.22 -0.72 -11.38
CA GLN A 110 -13.55 0.72 -11.35
C GLN A 110 -15.06 0.96 -11.37
N LEU A 111 -15.83 0.07 -12.00
CA LEU A 111 -17.30 0.13 -12.09
C LEU A 111 -18.00 -0.60 -10.93
N SER A 112 -17.24 -1.08 -9.94
CA SER A 112 -17.80 -1.73 -8.75
C SER A 112 -18.66 -0.75 -7.94
N THR A 113 -19.72 -1.26 -7.32
CA THR A 113 -20.56 -0.49 -6.38
C THR A 113 -19.88 -0.24 -5.04
N ASP A 114 -18.82 -1.00 -4.73
CA ASP A 114 -17.99 -0.79 -3.54
C ASP A 114 -16.99 0.34 -3.80
N ALA A 115 -17.14 1.45 -3.08
CA ALA A 115 -16.30 2.63 -3.23
C ALA A 115 -14.82 2.35 -2.93
N ILE A 116 -14.52 1.47 -1.97
CA ILE A 116 -13.14 1.11 -1.59
C ILE A 116 -12.48 0.35 -2.74
N VAL A 117 -13.21 -0.59 -3.34
CA VAL A 117 -12.72 -1.39 -4.48
C VAL A 117 -12.60 -0.55 -5.74
N SER A 118 -13.59 0.31 -6.03
CA SER A 118 -13.57 1.21 -7.19
C SER A 118 -12.37 2.15 -7.11
N GLU A 119 -12.13 2.78 -5.96
CA GLU A 119 -11.03 3.71 -5.78
C GLU A 119 -9.67 3.02 -5.85
N TRP A 120 -9.53 1.87 -5.15
CA TRP A 120 -8.33 1.04 -5.27
C TRP A 120 -8.02 0.65 -6.72
N ALA A 121 -9.03 0.27 -7.49
CA ALA A 121 -8.85 -0.15 -8.87
C ALA A 121 -8.39 1.00 -9.77
N LYS A 122 -8.90 2.23 -9.55
CA LYS A 122 -8.41 3.44 -10.24
C LYS A 122 -6.93 3.68 -9.92
N GLU A 123 -6.56 3.70 -8.65
CA GLU A 123 -5.17 3.93 -8.24
C GLU A 123 -4.23 2.83 -8.75
N ALA A 124 -4.63 1.56 -8.66
CA ALA A 124 -3.85 0.44 -9.13
C ALA A 124 -3.63 0.51 -10.65
N LEU A 125 -4.67 0.87 -11.42
CA LEU A 125 -4.55 1.03 -12.87
C LEU A 125 -3.63 2.19 -13.25
N LEU A 126 -3.70 3.31 -12.53
CA LEU A 126 -2.77 4.43 -12.70
C LEU A 126 -1.33 3.99 -12.41
N GLY A 127 -1.11 3.24 -11.33
CA GLY A 127 0.18 2.69 -10.98
C GLY A 127 0.75 1.75 -12.05
N VAL A 128 -0.07 0.79 -12.52
CA VAL A 128 0.31 -0.12 -13.61
C VAL A 128 0.68 0.65 -14.87
N ARG A 129 -0.10 1.67 -15.24
CA ARG A 129 0.20 2.50 -16.40
C ARG A 129 1.50 3.29 -16.20
N ALA A 130 1.66 3.98 -15.08
CA ALA A 130 2.85 4.77 -14.79
C ALA A 130 4.14 3.92 -14.76
N VAL A 131 4.07 2.70 -14.22
CA VAL A 131 5.24 1.84 -14.03
C VAL A 131 5.54 0.96 -15.25
N LEU A 132 4.54 0.55 -16.02
CA LEU A 132 4.71 -0.43 -17.11
C LEU A 132 4.36 0.10 -18.50
N VAL A 133 3.49 1.11 -18.61
CA VAL A 133 2.94 1.62 -19.90
C VAL A 133 3.50 2.99 -20.28
N ASP A 134 3.79 3.86 -19.32
CA ASP A 134 4.32 5.21 -19.59
C ASP A 134 5.87 5.24 -19.57
N LYS A 135 6.51 4.11 -19.20
CA LYS A 135 7.97 3.92 -19.25
C LYS A 135 8.56 3.94 -20.66
N ASP A 136 7.71 4.01 -21.69
CA ASP A 136 8.05 4.15 -23.10
C ASP A 136 8.75 5.48 -23.42
N GLN A 137 8.79 6.44 -22.48
CA GLN A 137 9.09 7.86 -22.73
C GLN A 137 8.18 8.47 -23.82
N LYS A 138 7.00 7.85 -24.04
CA LYS A 138 6.00 8.25 -25.06
C LYS A 138 4.60 8.29 -24.45
N PRO A 139 4.37 9.13 -23.43
CA PRO A 139 3.07 9.21 -22.79
C PRO A 139 2.01 9.63 -23.82
N LYS A 140 0.94 8.83 -23.94
CA LYS A 140 -0.24 9.16 -24.75
C LYS A 140 -1.25 9.86 -23.85
N TRP A 141 -0.98 11.13 -23.55
CA TRP A 141 -1.89 11.98 -22.78
C TRP A 141 -3.22 12.14 -23.54
N ASN A 142 -4.33 12.07 -22.81
CA ASN A 142 -5.65 12.47 -23.29
C ASN A 142 -6.33 13.25 -22.16
N PRO A 143 -6.51 14.57 -22.29
CA PRO A 143 -6.19 15.43 -23.45
C PRO A 143 -4.69 15.43 -23.82
N SER A 144 -4.39 15.54 -25.11
CA SER A 144 -3.03 15.38 -25.65
C SER A 144 -2.20 16.67 -25.60
N SER A 145 -2.85 17.79 -25.34
CA SER A 145 -2.25 19.09 -25.06
C SER A 145 -3.03 19.84 -23.98
N LEU A 146 -2.42 20.87 -23.37
CA LEU A 146 -3.06 21.66 -22.33
C LEU A 146 -4.30 22.42 -22.84
N GLU A 147 -4.32 22.74 -24.13
CA GLU A 147 -5.41 23.45 -24.78
C GLU A 147 -6.67 22.59 -24.94
N GLU A 148 -6.51 21.26 -24.92
CA GLU A 148 -7.62 20.29 -24.98
C GLU A 148 -8.21 19.99 -23.59
N VAL A 149 -7.62 20.53 -22.52
CA VAL A 149 -8.14 20.39 -21.16
C VAL A 149 -9.35 21.30 -20.99
N ASP A 150 -10.51 20.71 -20.69
CA ASP A 150 -11.68 21.48 -20.29
C ASP A 150 -11.47 22.05 -18.88
N LEU A 151 -11.25 23.36 -18.79
CA LEU A 151 -11.07 24.06 -17.52
C LEU A 151 -12.31 23.93 -16.62
N ASN A 152 -13.51 23.71 -17.17
CA ASN A 152 -14.70 23.52 -16.36
C ASN A 152 -14.68 22.18 -15.62
N GLU A 153 -14.12 21.12 -16.22
CA GLU A 153 -13.92 19.84 -15.53
C GLU A 153 -12.88 19.97 -14.41
N VAL A 154 -11.83 20.76 -14.65
CA VAL A 154 -10.80 21.06 -13.64
C VAL A 154 -11.41 21.84 -12.48
N GLU A 155 -12.14 22.92 -12.76
CA GLU A 155 -12.80 23.75 -11.75
C GLU A 155 -13.78 22.92 -10.90
N ALA A 156 -14.54 22.00 -11.52
CA ALA A 156 -15.48 21.12 -10.82
C ALA A 156 -14.81 20.20 -9.79
N VAL A 157 -13.55 19.80 -10.00
CA VAL A 157 -12.78 19.02 -9.01
C VAL A 157 -12.41 19.87 -7.79
N PHE A 158 -12.25 21.19 -7.96
CA PHE A 158 -11.92 22.14 -6.90
C PHE A 158 -13.14 22.81 -6.28
N GLU A 159 -14.35 22.54 -6.78
CA GLU A 159 -15.58 23.02 -6.15
C GLU A 159 -15.71 22.46 -4.72
N PRO A 160 -16.13 23.28 -3.75
CA PRO A 160 -16.39 22.82 -2.40
C PRO A 160 -17.37 21.64 -2.41
N LEU A 161 -17.05 20.58 -1.69
CA LEU A 161 -17.97 19.46 -1.52
C LEU A 161 -19.32 20.01 -1.02
N SER A 162 -20.41 19.62 -1.68
CA SER A 162 -21.76 19.98 -1.25
C SER A 162 -21.94 19.63 0.23
N GLN A 163 -22.64 20.47 1.00
CA GLN A 163 -22.76 20.45 2.48
C GLN A 163 -23.29 19.13 3.12
N GLY A 164 -23.41 18.04 2.38
CA GLY A 164 -23.78 16.70 2.86
C GLY A 164 -22.67 15.66 2.85
N THR A 165 -21.46 15.98 2.36
CA THR A 165 -20.32 15.05 2.42
C THR A 165 -19.63 15.26 3.77
N GLU A 166 -19.85 14.35 4.73
CA GLU A 166 -19.14 14.39 6.01
C GLU A 166 -17.64 14.44 5.77
N GLU A 167 -17.01 15.56 6.12
CA GLU A 167 -15.56 15.67 6.17
C GLU A 167 -15.04 14.58 7.11
N LEU A 168 -14.05 13.82 6.66
CA LEU A 168 -13.38 12.81 7.46
C LEU A 168 -12.83 13.52 8.72
N ARG A 169 -13.54 13.34 9.84
CA ARG A 169 -13.09 13.84 11.15
C ARG A 169 -11.86 13.03 11.55
N VAL A 170 -10.69 13.64 11.38
CA VAL A 170 -9.41 13.18 11.93
C VAL A 170 -9.33 13.56 13.41
#